data_AF-A0A923QW85-F1
#
_entry.id   AF-A0A923QW85-F1
#
_cell.length_a   1.000
_cell.length_b   1.000
_cell.length_c   1.000
_cell.angle_alpha   90.00
_cell.angle_beta   90.00
_cell.angle_gamma   90.00
#
_symmetry.space_group_name_H-M   'P 1'
#
loop_
_entity.id
_entity.type
_entity.pdbx_description
1 polymer ?
#
loop_
_entity_poly.entity_id
_entity_poly.type
_entity_poly.pdbx_seq_one_letter_code
_entity_poly.pdbx_strand_id
1 'polypeptide(L)'
;MTSPLFIGFWYRGIPILKTVESFTNKDAVIIQAGIRFERLNFGYSFDYTISQLSPFSRGSHEISLGYVFCSGKKKIRERLKTLPCPDFYDEGLFN
;
A
#
# COMPACT_ATOMS: atom_id res chain seq x y z
N MET A 1 21.54 -6.41 -6.02
CA MET A 1 20.87 -5.99 -7.26
C MET A 1 19.45 -5.58 -6.89
N THR A 2 19.24 -4.32 -6.54
CA THR A 2 17.89 -3.78 -6.30
C THR A 2 17.24 -3.55 -7.65
N SER A 3 16.13 -4.24 -7.93
CA SER A 3 15.29 -4.00 -9.09
C SER A 3 14.80 -2.55 -9.05
N PRO A 4 15.28 -1.68 -9.96
CA PRO A 4 15.00 -0.25 -9.90
C PRO A 4 13.64 0.10 -10.50
N LEU A 5 12.88 -0.88 -11.00
CA LEU A 5 11.62 -0.69 -11.71
C LEU A 5 10.50 -1.46 -10.98
N PHE A 6 9.35 -0.81 -10.82
CA PHE A 6 8.10 -1.45 -10.38
C PHE A 6 6.97 -1.12 -11.34
N ILE A 7 6.09 -2.09 -11.57
CA ILE A 7 4.89 -1.97 -12.37
C ILE A 7 3.76 -2.65 -11.58
N GLY A 8 2.58 -2.05 -11.58
CA GLY A 8 1.41 -2.57 -10.90
C GLY A 8 0.13 -2.15 -11.59
N PHE A 9 -0.95 -2.84 -11.26
CA PHE A 9 -2.31 -2.44 -11.60
C PHE A 9 -3.20 -2.69 -10.39
N TRP A 10 -4.17 -1.84 -10.17
CA TRP A 10 -5.09 -1.91 -9.05
C TRP A 10 -6.53 -1.72 -9.52
N TYR A 11 -7.48 -2.27 -8.78
CA TYR A 11 -8.90 -2.06 -9.04
C TYR A 11 -9.57 -1.49 -7.81
N ARG A 12 -10.28 -0.38 -7.97
CA ARG A 12 -11.09 0.26 -6.93
C ARG A 12 -12.56 -0.01 -7.25
N GLY A 13 -13.28 -0.63 -6.32
CA GLY A 13 -14.73 -0.91 -6.42
C GLY A 13 -15.11 -2.33 -6.00
N ILE A 14 -16.40 -2.59 -5.87
CA ILE A 14 -16.93 -3.92 -5.52
C ILE A 14 -17.62 -4.49 -6.76
N PRO A 15 -17.01 -5.46 -7.47
CA PRO A 15 -17.55 -5.93 -8.74
C PRO A 15 -18.76 -6.87 -8.59
N ILE A 16 -18.95 -7.45 -7.40
CA ILE A 16 -19.89 -8.56 -7.15
C ILE A 16 -21.19 -8.10 -6.47
N LEU A 17 -21.13 -7.08 -5.61
CA LEU A 17 -22.32 -6.58 -4.90
C LEU A 17 -23.05 -5.55 -5.78
N LYS A 18 -24.23 -5.94 -6.27
CA LYS A 18 -25.20 -5.00 -6.82
C LYS A 18 -25.86 -4.27 -5.65
N THR A 19 -25.59 -2.98 -5.49
CA THR A 19 -26.38 -2.14 -4.60
C THR A 19 -27.73 -1.87 -5.27
N VAL A 20 -28.79 -1.82 -4.44
CA VAL A 20 -30.19 -1.56 -4.79
C VAL A 20 -30.31 -0.57 -5.96
N GLU A 21 -31.10 -0.96 -6.98
CA GLU A 21 -31.35 -0.26 -8.26
C GLU A 21 -30.33 -0.46 -9.41
N SER A 22 -29.90 -1.70 -9.69
CA SER A 22 -29.25 -2.09 -10.98
C SER A 22 -27.93 -1.40 -11.37
N PHE A 23 -27.39 -0.49 -10.55
CA PHE A 23 -26.08 0.13 -10.78
C PHE A 23 -24.97 -0.71 -10.13
N THR A 24 -24.03 -1.21 -10.92
CA THR A 24 -22.79 -1.78 -10.39
C THR A 24 -21.85 -0.64 -10.04
N ASN A 25 -21.43 -0.54 -8.77
CA ASN A 25 -20.40 0.41 -8.31
C ASN A 25 -19.01 -0.01 -8.82
N LYS A 26 -18.78 0.15 -10.13
CA LYS A 26 -17.46 0.08 -10.75
C LYS A 26 -16.87 1.48 -10.67
N ASP A 27 -15.73 1.64 -10.02
CA ASP A 27 -15.16 2.97 -9.76
C ASP A 27 -14.00 3.23 -10.74
N ALA A 28 -12.86 2.56 -10.59
CA ALA A 28 -11.73 2.75 -11.50
C ALA A 28 -10.76 1.54 -11.56
N VAL A 29 -10.07 1.40 -12.70
CA VAL A 29 -8.84 0.60 -12.84
C VAL A 29 -7.66 1.56 -12.86
N ILE A 30 -6.64 1.25 -12.08
CA ILE A 30 -5.44 2.06 -11.93
C ILE A 30 -4.28 1.27 -12.51
N ILE A 31 -3.48 1.88 -13.36
CA ILE A 31 -2.22 1.31 -13.86
C ILE A 31 -1.10 2.20 -13.36
N GLN A 32 -0.03 1.61 -12.82
CA GLN A 32 1.09 2.36 -12.27
C GLN A 32 2.44 1.76 -12.66
N ALA A 33 3.40 2.63 -12.91
CA ALA A 33 4.79 2.25 -13.15
C ALA A 33 5.70 3.28 -12.49
N GLY A 34 6.89 2.86 -12.08
CA GLY A 34 7.83 3.79 -11.46
C GLY A 34 9.21 3.21 -11.26
N ILE A 35 10.13 4.10 -10.96
CA ILE A 35 11.52 3.79 -10.74
C ILE A 35 11.97 4.17 -9.33
N ARG A 36 12.84 3.35 -8.76
CA ARG A 36 13.50 3.59 -7.50
C ARG A 36 15.00 3.71 -7.74
N PHE A 37 15.50 4.92 -7.55
CA PHE A 37 16.91 5.25 -7.69
C PHE A 37 17.48 5.66 -6.33
N GLU A 38 18.27 4.77 -5.72
CA GLU A 38 18.88 4.97 -4.40
C GLU A 38 17.89 5.39 -3.31
N ARG A 39 17.74 6.69 -3.07
CA ARG A 39 16.86 7.32 -2.08
C ARG A 39 15.62 7.97 -2.69
N LEU A 40 15.55 8.08 -4.01
CA LEU A 40 14.47 8.73 -4.74
C LEU A 40 13.54 7.66 -5.34
N ASN A 41 12.25 7.87 -5.17
CA ASN A 41 11.19 7.09 -5.78
C ASN A 41 10.41 8.01 -6.71
N PHE A 42 10.31 7.64 -7.98
CA PHE A 42 9.47 8.32 -8.95
C PHE A 42 8.43 7.33 -9.46
N GLY A 43 7.18 7.77 -9.56
CA GLY A 43 6.08 6.94 -10.02
C GLY A 43 5.10 7.74 -10.86
N TYR A 44 4.44 7.04 -11.76
CA TYR A 44 3.36 7.56 -12.57
C TYR A 44 2.19 6.58 -12.53
N SER A 45 0.99 7.09 -12.34
CA SER A 45 -0.24 6.30 -12.35
C SER A 45 -1.27 6.93 -13.28
N PHE A 46 -2.10 6.05 -13.85
CA PHE A 46 -3.25 6.41 -14.65
C PHE A 46 -4.50 5.75 -14.08
N ASP A 47 -5.44 6.59 -13.64
CA ASP A 47 -6.71 6.18 -13.06
C ASP A 47 -7.79 6.20 -14.15
N TYR A 48 -8.14 5.03 -14.64
CA TYR A 48 -9.19 4.84 -15.64
C TYR A 48 -10.54 4.56 -14.99
N THR A 49 -11.43 5.56 -14.99
CA THR A 49 -12.79 5.43 -14.44
C THR A 49 -13.67 4.54 -15.34
N ILE A 50 -14.26 3.47 -14.79
CA ILE A 50 -15.12 2.51 -15.53
C ILE A 50 -16.60 2.68 -15.16
N SER A 51 -16.91 3.62 -14.26
CA SER A 51 -18.27 3.94 -13.84
C SER A 51 -19.10 4.54 -14.99
N GLN A 52 -20.39 4.78 -14.77
CA GLN A 52 -21.23 5.50 -15.74
C GLN A 52 -20.79 6.95 -15.99
N LEU A 53 -19.85 7.48 -15.19
CA LEU A 53 -19.19 8.76 -15.41
C LEU A 53 -18.01 8.67 -16.41
N SER A 54 -17.64 7.46 -16.86
CA SER A 54 -16.56 7.19 -17.83
C SER A 54 -16.65 7.97 -19.15
N PRO A 55 -17.84 8.23 -19.75
CA PRO A 55 -17.92 9.03 -20.98
C PRO A 55 -17.49 10.50 -20.79
N PHE A 56 -17.57 11.00 -19.56
CA PHE A 56 -17.28 12.39 -19.22
C PHE A 56 -15.89 12.56 -18.57
N SER A 57 -15.35 11.49 -17.97
CA SER A 57 -14.03 11.47 -17.36
C SER A 57 -13.06 10.64 -18.21
N ARG A 58 -12.08 11.30 -18.84
CA ARG A 58 -11.01 10.64 -19.63
C ARG A 58 -9.95 9.94 -18.76
N GLY A 59 -10.20 9.82 -17.45
CA GLY A 59 -9.24 9.36 -16.46
C GLY A 59 -8.38 10.47 -15.86
N SER A 60 -7.54 10.12 -14.88
CA SER A 60 -6.62 11.04 -14.20
C SER A 60 -5.17 10.59 -14.37
N HIS A 61 -4.28 11.54 -14.65
CA HIS A 61 -2.83 11.31 -14.72
C HIS A 61 -2.19 11.80 -13.43
N GLU A 62 -1.46 10.93 -12.74
CA GLU A 62 -0.85 11.23 -11.45
C GLU A 62 0.65 10.97 -11.46
N ILE A 63 1.40 11.86 -10.79
CA ILE A 63 2.85 11.78 -10.65
C ILE A 63 3.18 11.71 -9.16
N SER A 64 3.98 10.73 -8.77
CA SER A 64 4.42 10.48 -7.40
C SER A 64 5.93 10.70 -7.27
N LEU A 65 6.35 11.49 -6.29
CA LEU A 65 7.75 11.71 -5.95
C LEU A 65 7.96 11.46 -4.45
N GLY A 66 8.91 10.60 -4.12
CA GLY A 66 9.28 10.30 -2.73
C GLY A 66 10.78 10.35 -2.54
N TYR A 67 11.23 10.89 -1.39
CA TYR A 67 12.64 10.92 -1.02
C TYR A 67 12.84 10.33 0.38
N VAL A 68 13.80 9.41 0.51
CA VAL A 68 14.10 8.70 1.75
C VAL A 68 15.30 9.36 2.44
N PHE A 69 15.04 10.13 3.50
CA PHE A 69 16.09 10.84 4.26
C PHE A 69 17.02 9.89 5.04
N CYS A 70 16.48 8.81 5.62
CA CYS A 70 17.21 7.85 6.42
C CYS A 70 17.31 6.49 5.72
N SER A 71 18.27 6.34 4.81
CA SER A 71 18.62 5.04 4.19
C SER A 71 19.69 4.29 5.00
N GLY A 72 19.58 4.34 6.33
CA GLY A 72 20.42 3.53 7.18
C GLY A 72 19.89 2.10 7.14
N LYS A 73 20.75 1.11 6.85
CA LYS A 73 20.49 -0.24 7.38
C LYS A 73 20.22 0.00 8.86
N LYS A 74 18.98 -0.13 9.33
CA LYS A 74 18.77 -0.33 10.76
C LYS A 74 19.64 -1.55 11.01
N LYS A 75 20.83 -1.36 11.60
CA LYS A 75 21.47 -2.44 12.34
C LYS A 75 20.31 -2.86 13.22
N ILE A 76 19.73 -4.02 12.93
CA ILE A 76 18.83 -4.69 13.85
C ILE A 76 19.66 -4.65 15.10
N ARG A 77 19.31 -3.72 16.00
CA ARG A 77 20.00 -3.60 17.27
C ARG A 77 19.79 -5.00 17.81
N GLU A 78 20.86 -5.77 18.00
CA GLU A 78 20.87 -7.13 18.58
C GLU A 78 20.38 -7.10 20.04
N ARG A 79 19.36 -6.30 20.29
CA ARG A 79 18.74 -5.94 21.54
C ARG A 79 17.26 -5.65 21.32
N LEU A 80 16.62 -6.35 20.38
CA LEU A 80 15.34 -6.95 20.76
C LEU A 80 15.70 -8.06 21.76
N LYS A 81 16.15 -7.65 22.96
CA LYS A 81 16.03 -8.49 24.14
C LYS A 81 14.56 -8.83 24.13
N THR A 82 14.25 -10.12 24.02
CA THR A 82 12.92 -10.64 24.29
C THR A 82 12.39 -9.88 25.49
N LEU A 83 11.31 -9.12 25.30
CA LEU A 83 10.60 -8.57 26.45
C LEU A 83 10.19 -9.83 27.23
N PRO A 84 10.73 -10.07 28.44
CA PRO A 84 10.29 -11.23 29.20
C PRO A 84 8.79 -11.08 29.40
N CYS A 85 8.05 -12.17 29.21
CA CYS A 85 6.63 -12.19 29.48
C CYS A 85 6.42 -11.72 30.92
N PRO A 86 5.46 -10.81 31.17
CA PRO A 86 5.12 -10.47 32.53
C PRO A 86 4.42 -11.67 33.18
N ASP A 87 5.15 -12.42 34.01
CA ASP A 87 4.57 -13.42 34.88
C ASP A 87 3.91 -12.70 36.06
N PHE A 88 2.58 -12.62 36.01
CA PHE A 88 1.73 -12.12 37.11
C PHE A 88 1.23 -13.24 38.03
N TYR A 89 1.71 -14.48 37.83
CA TYR A 89 1.27 -15.66 38.59
C TYR A 89 2.46 -16.44 39.17
N ASP A 90 3.24 -15.81 40.04
CA ASP A 90 3.98 -16.55 41.07
C ASP A 90 3.23 -16.39 42.39
N GLU A 91 2.19 -17.21 42.51
CA GLU A 91 1.47 -17.51 43.75
C GLU A 91 2.46 -18.18 44.72
N GLY A 92 3.17 -17.35 45.50
CA GLY A 92 3.78 -17.74 46.76
C GLY A 92 2.72 -18.03 47.81
N LEU A 93 1.84 -19.01 47.56
CA LEU A 93 0.69 -19.31 48.40
C LEU A 93 0.46 -20.82 48.59
N PHE A 94 1.53 -21.62 48.70
CA PHE A 94 1.51 -22.91 49.42
C PHE A 94 2.92 -23.27 49.93
N ASN A 95 3.34 -22.60 51.01
CA ASN A 95 4.12 -23.18 52.10
C ASN A 95 4.09 -22.24 53.32
#